data_AF-A0A538NYQ6-F1
#
_entry.id   AF-A0A538NYQ6-F1
#
_cell.length_a   1.000
_cell.length_b   1.000
_cell.length_c   1.000
_cell.angle_alpha   90.00
_cell.angle_beta   90.00
_cell.angle_gamma   90.00
#
_symmetry.space_group_name_H-M   'P 1'
#
loop_
_entity.id
_entity.type
_entity.pdbx_description
1 polymer ?
#
loop_
_entity_poly.entity_id
_entity_poly.type
_entity_poly.pdbx_seq_one_letter_code
_entity_poly.pdbx_strand_id
1 'polypeptide(L)'
;MILNYASYLKERDDIALSGFTASATNELFEVGFGGLITITAAFVFLGASGIGGGFGLGFQTFPVVFQQMGGAGRWIGFAWFFLLFLAAITSSISMLQPAKAFFEEALAISSGKAITLVSVICGFGSLWVIWFSKNTIALDAMDFWVGTFAIFVLATVQIICFGWIWEIKNGAAELDQGALIKIPRLFLFVMKWVAPVYLLVVLGEFTYFDLRRKVKEMAGDLVALSTAVVILAVLALLVALLAAGERRWRCSGSRYRWTPAHEANR
;
A
#
# COMPACT_ATOMS: atom_id res chain seq x y z
N MET A 1 2.90 1.23 -5.43
CA MET A 1 1.92 2.03 -6.20
C MET A 1 2.56 3.26 -6.81
N ILE A 2 3.13 4.17 -6.00
CA ILE A 2 3.68 5.44 -6.48
C ILE A 2 4.71 5.28 -7.59
N LEU A 3 5.66 4.33 -7.46
CA LEU A 3 6.67 4.09 -8.50
C LEU A 3 6.06 3.72 -9.86
N ASN A 4 5.02 2.87 -9.86
CA ASN A 4 4.35 2.45 -11.10
C ASN A 4 3.49 3.56 -11.69
N TYR A 5 2.91 4.44 -10.87
CA TYR A 5 2.23 5.62 -11.39
C TYR A 5 3.22 6.63 -11.97
N ALA A 6 4.34 6.85 -11.27
CA ALA A 6 5.41 7.73 -11.72
C ALA A 6 6.06 7.24 -13.02
N SER A 7 6.13 5.93 -13.28
CA SER A 7 6.67 5.41 -14.54
C SER A 7 5.83 5.72 -15.79
N TYR A 8 4.60 6.22 -15.62
CA TYR A 8 3.78 6.71 -16.74
C TYR A 8 3.97 8.21 -17.02
N LEU A 9 4.72 8.93 -16.18
CA LEU A 9 5.06 10.33 -16.41
C LEU A 9 6.19 10.45 -17.42
N LYS A 10 6.25 11.58 -18.13
CA LYS A 10 7.37 11.90 -19.03
C LYS A 10 8.55 12.40 -18.20
N GLU A 11 9.75 12.28 -18.76
CA GLU A 11 11.02 12.71 -18.13
C GLU A 11 11.04 14.18 -17.66
N ARG A 12 10.16 15.04 -18.19
CA ARG A 12 10.10 16.47 -17.86
C ARG A 12 8.82 16.88 -17.12
N ASP A 13 7.96 15.93 -16.76
CA ASP A 13 6.75 16.24 -16.01
C ASP A 13 7.11 16.56 -14.56
N ASP A 14 6.46 17.56 -13.97
CA ASP A 14 6.69 17.93 -12.58
C ASP A 14 6.22 16.81 -11.63
N ILE A 15 7.17 16.25 -10.89
CA ILE A 15 6.90 15.30 -9.80
C ILE A 15 6.97 15.94 -8.42
N ALA A 16 7.61 17.10 -8.29
CA ALA A 16 7.83 17.75 -7.00
C ALA A 16 6.55 18.37 -6.44
N LEU A 17 5.87 19.22 -7.22
CA LEU A 17 4.60 19.83 -6.80
C LEU A 17 3.46 18.81 -6.86
N SER A 18 3.44 17.96 -7.89
CA SER A 18 2.45 16.87 -8.00
C SER A 18 2.52 15.91 -6.81
N GLY A 19 3.71 15.46 -6.43
CA GLY A 19 3.92 14.58 -5.27
C GLY A 19 3.56 15.27 -3.96
N PHE A 20 4.00 16.53 -3.76
CA PHE A 20 3.64 17.31 -2.58
C PHE A 20 2.12 17.51 -2.45
N THR A 21 1.45 17.87 -3.54
CA THR A 21 -0.01 18.10 -3.55
C THR A 21 -0.76 16.80 -3.28
N ALA A 22 -0.32 15.68 -3.84
CA ALA A 22 -0.92 14.37 -3.58
C ALA A 22 -0.80 13.98 -2.09
N SER A 23 0.40 14.11 -1.50
CA SER A 23 0.61 13.83 -0.08
C SER A 23 -0.16 14.78 0.83
N ALA A 24 -0.13 16.10 0.56
CA ALA A 24 -0.86 17.09 1.35
C ALA A 24 -2.38 16.86 1.27
N THR A 25 -2.90 16.46 0.12
CA THR A 25 -4.32 16.11 -0.05
C THR A 25 -4.66 14.86 0.75
N ASN A 26 -3.81 13.82 0.72
CA ASN A 26 -4.00 12.63 1.56
C ASN A 26 -4.09 12.99 3.04
N GLU A 27 -3.13 13.75 3.56
CA GLU A 27 -3.10 14.17 4.97
C GLU A 27 -4.31 15.03 5.35
N LEU A 28 -4.76 15.92 4.45
CA LEU A 28 -5.97 16.72 4.68
C LEU A 28 -7.22 15.85 4.80
N PHE A 29 -7.35 14.82 3.95
CA PHE A 29 -8.47 13.89 4.03
C PHE A 29 -8.36 12.92 5.20
N GLU A 30 -7.16 12.52 5.58
CA GLU A 30 -6.94 11.58 6.68
C GLU A 30 -7.11 12.25 8.04
N VAL A 31 -6.40 13.34 8.30
CA VAL A 31 -6.43 14.05 9.59
C VAL A 31 -7.63 15.00 9.66
N GLY A 32 -7.86 15.77 8.60
CA GLY A 32 -8.89 16.80 8.56
C GLY A 32 -10.29 16.21 8.46
N PHE A 33 -10.57 15.42 7.42
CA PHE A 33 -11.91 14.84 7.24
C PHE A 33 -12.08 13.54 8.03
N GLY A 34 -11.18 12.57 7.89
CA GLY A 34 -11.25 11.27 8.55
C GLY A 34 -11.20 11.42 10.07
N GLY A 35 -10.09 11.94 10.61
CA GLY A 35 -9.86 12.06 12.04
C GLY A 35 -10.91 12.93 12.74
N LEU A 36 -11.15 14.15 12.25
CA LEU A 36 -12.10 15.06 12.91
C LEU A 36 -13.54 14.56 12.84
N ILE A 37 -14.00 13.98 11.73
CA ILE A 37 -15.38 13.46 11.66
C ILE A 37 -15.52 12.25 12.57
N THR A 38 -14.57 11.30 12.49
CA THR A 38 -14.70 10.00 13.15
C THR A 38 -14.52 10.03 14.65
N ILE A 39 -13.46 10.68 15.12
CA ILE A 39 -13.15 10.74 16.55
C ILE A 39 -14.16 11.64 17.26
N THR A 40 -14.51 12.78 16.66
CA THR A 40 -15.50 13.69 17.26
C THR A 40 -16.87 13.03 17.35
N ALA A 41 -17.34 12.36 16.30
CA ALA A 41 -18.62 11.67 16.33
C ALA A 41 -18.63 10.52 17.36
N ALA A 42 -17.58 9.70 17.40
CA ALA A 42 -17.46 8.64 18.40
C ALA A 42 -17.47 9.22 19.83
N PHE A 43 -16.71 10.27 20.10
CA PHE A 43 -16.62 10.87 21.42
C PHE A 43 -17.91 11.55 21.87
N VAL A 44 -18.57 12.31 21.00
CA VAL A 44 -19.80 13.05 21.34
C VAL A 44 -20.96 12.11 21.67
N PHE A 45 -21.11 11.01 20.93
CA PHE A 45 -22.25 10.10 21.07
C PHE A 45 -21.98 8.93 22.04
N LEU A 46 -20.72 8.52 22.23
CA LEU A 46 -20.36 7.32 23.00
C LEU A 46 -19.29 7.56 24.09
N GLY A 47 -18.82 8.80 24.25
CA GLY A 47 -17.76 9.15 25.20
C GLY A 47 -16.40 8.52 24.86
N ALA A 48 -15.46 8.57 25.80
CA ALA A 48 -14.12 8.00 25.62
C ALA A 48 -14.12 6.49 25.34
N SER A 49 -15.14 5.75 25.80
CA SER A 49 -15.34 4.33 25.53
C SER A 49 -15.67 4.01 24.07
N GLY A 50 -16.18 4.99 23.32
CA GLY A 50 -16.48 4.84 21.89
C GLY A 50 -15.26 5.00 20.98
N ILE A 51 -14.12 5.48 21.50
CA ILE A 51 -12.90 5.64 20.72
C ILE A 51 -12.20 4.26 20.64
N GLY A 52 -12.65 3.43 19.71
CA GLY A 52 -11.99 2.16 19.35
C GLY A 52 -10.91 2.33 18.28
N GLY A 53 -10.05 1.33 18.13
CA GLY A 53 -9.05 1.28 17.06
C GLY A 53 -9.54 0.53 15.81
N GLY A 54 -9.08 0.96 14.64
CA GLY A 54 -9.18 0.21 13.38
C GLY A 54 -10.62 -0.13 12.95
N PHE A 55 -10.85 -1.40 12.59
CA PHE A 55 -12.12 -1.89 12.06
C PHE A 55 -13.31 -1.68 13.01
N GLY A 56 -13.08 -1.73 14.32
CA GLY A 56 -14.13 -1.55 15.33
C GLY A 56 -14.73 -0.14 15.33
N LEU A 57 -13.93 0.88 15.00
CA LEU A 57 -14.45 2.24 14.95
C LEU A 57 -15.42 2.40 13.76
N GLY A 58 -14.99 2.02 12.55
CA GLY A 58 -15.79 2.15 11.33
C GLY A 58 -17.06 1.28 11.29
N PHE A 59 -17.01 0.05 11.82
CA PHE A 59 -18.06 -0.96 11.63
C PHE A 59 -18.82 -1.38 12.89
N GLN A 60 -18.37 -1.01 14.09
CA GLN A 60 -19.11 -1.28 15.33
C GLN A 60 -19.57 0.01 16.00
N THR A 61 -18.68 1.00 16.10
CA THR A 61 -18.95 2.27 16.78
C THR A 61 -19.89 3.15 15.96
N PHE A 62 -19.59 3.35 14.68
CA PHE A 62 -20.38 4.24 13.81
C PHE A 62 -21.82 3.81 13.57
N PRO A 63 -22.14 2.52 13.36
CA PRO A 63 -23.54 2.09 13.30
C PRO A 63 -24.34 2.49 14.54
N VAL A 64 -23.74 2.44 15.73
CA VAL A 64 -24.38 2.87 16.98
C VAL A 64 -24.55 4.40 17.00
N VAL A 65 -23.54 5.15 16.58
CA VAL A 65 -23.62 6.62 16.44
C VAL A 65 -24.78 7.00 15.52
N PHE A 66 -24.88 6.38 14.33
CA PHE A 66 -25.97 6.66 13.39
C PHE A 66 -27.34 6.29 13.95
N GLN A 67 -27.46 5.23 14.75
CA GLN A 67 -28.72 4.90 15.43
C GLN A 67 -29.15 5.99 16.42
N GLN A 68 -28.20 6.60 17.13
CA GLN A 68 -28.49 7.70 18.07
C GLN A 68 -28.95 8.99 17.37
N MET A 69 -28.66 9.15 16.07
CA MET A 69 -29.08 10.31 15.26
C MET A 69 -30.55 10.22 14.78
N GLY A 70 -31.32 9.21 15.19
CA GLY A 70 -32.74 9.06 14.86
C GLY A 70 -32.99 8.83 13.36
N GLY A 71 -34.09 9.37 12.83
CA GLY A 71 -34.54 9.12 11.43
C GLY A 71 -33.54 9.56 10.34
N ALA A 72 -32.71 10.58 10.62
CA ALA A 72 -31.67 11.05 9.69
C ALA A 72 -30.45 10.12 9.64
N GLY A 73 -30.21 9.35 10.72
CA GLY A 73 -29.05 8.47 10.85
C GLY A 73 -28.95 7.39 9.79
N ARG A 74 -30.09 6.89 9.28
CA ARG A 74 -30.10 5.86 8.23
C ARG A 74 -29.52 6.38 6.91
N TRP A 75 -29.84 7.62 6.53
CA TRP A 75 -29.34 8.24 5.31
C TRP A 75 -27.86 8.63 5.44
N ILE A 76 -27.46 9.12 6.61
CA ILE A 76 -26.06 9.45 6.90
C ILE A 76 -25.20 8.18 6.92
N GLY A 77 -25.69 7.11 7.55
CA GLY A 77 -25.01 5.81 7.55
C GLY A 77 -24.89 5.22 6.16
N PHE A 78 -25.92 5.32 5.32
CA PHE A 78 -25.82 4.92 3.91
C PHE A 78 -24.75 5.72 3.17
N ALA A 79 -24.75 7.05 3.29
CA ALA A 79 -23.74 7.91 2.66
C ALA A 79 -22.32 7.60 3.16
N TRP A 80 -22.16 7.31 4.45
CA TRP A 80 -20.88 6.93 5.06
C TRP A 80 -20.34 5.61 4.50
N PHE A 81 -21.13 4.54 4.52
CA PHE A 81 -20.68 3.26 3.97
C PHE A 81 -20.51 3.30 2.45
N PHE A 82 -21.31 4.10 1.74
CA PHE A 82 -21.13 4.33 0.32
C PHE A 82 -19.84 5.09 0.02
N LEU A 83 -19.48 6.09 0.84
CA LEU A 83 -18.19 6.78 0.75
C LEU A 83 -17.03 5.81 1.00
N LEU A 84 -17.10 5.00 2.06
CA LEU A 84 -16.09 3.98 2.36
C LEU A 84 -15.95 2.96 1.22
N PHE A 85 -17.06 2.58 0.60
CA PHE A 85 -17.06 1.68 -0.56
C PHE A 85 -16.35 2.30 -1.77
N LEU A 86 -16.65 3.55 -2.10
CA LEU A 86 -15.95 4.26 -3.18
C LEU A 86 -14.45 4.41 -2.89
N ALA A 87 -14.09 4.77 -1.66
CA ALA A 87 -12.70 4.89 -1.24
C ALA A 87 -11.94 3.55 -1.32
N ALA A 88 -12.60 2.45 -0.94
CA ALA A 88 -12.01 1.12 -1.04
C ALA A 88 -11.80 0.68 -2.50
N ILE A 89 -12.74 0.99 -3.40
CA ILE A 89 -12.62 0.67 -4.84
C ILE A 89 -11.44 1.42 -5.46
N THR A 90 -11.32 2.72 -5.24
CA THR A 90 -10.25 3.52 -5.85
C THR A 90 -8.88 3.04 -5.39
N SER A 91 -8.72 2.76 -4.10
CA SER A 91 -7.47 2.19 -3.55
C SER A 91 -7.17 0.80 -4.13
N SER A 92 -8.18 -0.08 -4.22
CA SER A 92 -8.02 -1.44 -4.77
C SER A 92 -7.57 -1.43 -6.24
N ILE A 93 -8.13 -0.54 -7.06
CA ILE A 93 -7.72 -0.36 -8.46
C ILE A 93 -6.26 0.09 -8.54
N SER A 94 -5.87 1.04 -7.69
CA SER A 94 -4.49 1.53 -7.65
C SER A 94 -3.46 0.49 -7.21
N MET A 95 -3.87 -0.47 -6.37
CA MET A 95 -3.03 -1.61 -5.98
C MET A 95 -2.95 -2.68 -7.08
N LEU A 96 -4.01 -2.82 -7.89
CA LEU A 96 -4.08 -3.81 -8.98
C LEU A 96 -3.15 -3.45 -10.15
N GLN A 97 -2.99 -2.16 -10.43
CA GLN A 97 -2.25 -1.69 -11.60
C GLN A 97 -0.76 -2.08 -11.60
N PRO A 98 0.02 -1.91 -10.51
CA PRO A 98 1.40 -2.40 -10.42
C PRO A 98 1.50 -3.93 -10.55
N ALA A 99 0.56 -4.67 -9.97
CA ALA A 99 0.54 -6.12 -10.09
C ALA A 99 0.32 -6.53 -11.56
N LYS A 100 -0.66 -5.93 -12.23
CA LYS A 100 -0.91 -6.15 -13.67
C LYS A 100 0.34 -5.87 -14.50
N ALA A 101 0.99 -4.70 -14.31
CA ALA A 101 2.20 -4.33 -15.05
C ALA A 101 3.32 -5.36 -14.85
N PHE A 102 3.52 -5.81 -13.61
CA PHE A 102 4.48 -6.88 -13.30
C PHE A 102 4.20 -8.17 -14.07
N PHE A 103 2.95 -8.64 -14.11
CA PHE A 103 2.61 -9.87 -14.86
C PHE A 103 2.70 -9.68 -16.38
N GLU A 104 2.34 -8.49 -16.90
CA GLU A 104 2.53 -8.16 -18.32
C GLU A 104 4.00 -8.23 -18.71
N GLU A 105 4.90 -7.65 -17.92
CA GLU A 105 6.34 -7.64 -18.19
C GLU A 105 6.99 -9.00 -17.95
N ALA A 106 6.70 -9.65 -16.82
CA ALA A 106 7.34 -10.92 -16.45
C ALA A 106 6.93 -12.07 -17.38
N LEU A 107 5.68 -12.10 -17.84
CA LEU A 107 5.14 -13.17 -18.69
C LEU A 107 4.99 -12.79 -20.17
N ALA A 108 5.19 -11.52 -20.53
CA ALA A 108 4.95 -10.98 -21.87
C ALA A 108 3.57 -11.39 -22.42
N ILE A 109 2.53 -11.26 -21.59
CA ILE A 109 1.13 -11.59 -21.92
C ILE A 109 0.33 -10.32 -22.21
N SER A 110 -0.76 -10.45 -22.97
CA SER A 110 -1.66 -9.33 -23.25
C SER A 110 -2.37 -8.83 -21.99
N SER A 111 -2.77 -7.56 -21.98
CA SER A 111 -3.34 -6.91 -20.80
C SER A 111 -4.59 -7.57 -20.25
N GLY A 112 -5.43 -8.12 -21.13
CA GLY A 112 -6.61 -8.88 -20.74
C GLY A 112 -6.26 -10.18 -19.99
N LYS A 113 -5.17 -10.86 -20.37
CA LYS A 113 -4.72 -12.08 -19.67
C LYS A 113 -4.08 -11.74 -18.33
N ALA A 114 -3.27 -10.68 -18.27
CA ALA A 114 -2.66 -10.23 -17.02
C ALA A 114 -3.70 -9.82 -15.98
N ILE A 115 -4.71 -9.02 -16.36
CA ILE A 115 -5.76 -8.60 -15.42
C ILE A 115 -6.60 -9.79 -14.95
N THR A 116 -6.88 -10.77 -15.82
CA THR A 116 -7.60 -12.00 -15.44
C THR A 116 -6.78 -12.80 -14.42
N LEU A 117 -5.48 -12.98 -14.66
CA LEU A 117 -4.60 -13.71 -13.75
C LEU A 117 -4.52 -13.03 -12.38
N VAL A 118 -4.31 -11.72 -12.34
CA VAL A 118 -4.27 -10.98 -11.07
C VAL A 118 -5.62 -11.07 -10.36
N SER A 119 -6.73 -10.94 -11.09
CA SER A 119 -8.08 -11.03 -10.51
C SER A 119 -8.37 -12.42 -9.92
N VAL A 120 -7.89 -13.49 -10.57
CA VAL A 120 -8.01 -14.85 -10.05
C VAL A 120 -7.18 -15.01 -8.77
N ILE A 121 -5.93 -14.54 -8.74
CA ILE A 121 -5.07 -14.59 -7.55
C ILE A 121 -5.70 -13.80 -6.39
N CYS A 122 -6.14 -12.56 -6.64
CA CYS A 122 -6.83 -11.73 -5.65
C CYS A 122 -8.15 -12.37 -5.19
N GLY A 123 -8.89 -13.01 -6.10
CA GLY A 123 -10.13 -13.74 -5.79
C GLY A 123 -9.86 -14.91 -4.85
N PHE A 124 -8.83 -15.71 -5.11
CA PHE A 124 -8.42 -16.79 -4.21
C PHE A 124 -7.99 -16.26 -2.82
N GLY A 125 -7.20 -15.19 -2.78
CA GLY A 125 -6.82 -14.55 -1.51
C GLY A 125 -8.03 -14.03 -0.73
N SER A 126 -8.99 -13.41 -1.43
CA SER A 126 -10.22 -12.90 -0.82
C SER A 126 -11.10 -14.03 -0.29
N LEU A 127 -11.27 -15.12 -1.06
CA LEU A 127 -12.01 -16.31 -0.62
C LEU A 127 -11.37 -16.97 0.59
N TRP A 128 -10.03 -17.02 0.66
CA TRP A 128 -9.31 -17.52 1.82
C TRP A 128 -9.63 -16.72 3.09
N VAL A 129 -9.58 -15.39 3.00
CA VAL A 129 -9.89 -14.50 4.12
C VAL A 129 -11.37 -14.62 4.55
N ILE A 130 -12.30 -14.72 3.58
CA ILE A 130 -13.72 -14.89 3.87
C ILE A 130 -14.00 -16.24 4.56
N TRP A 131 -13.37 -17.32 4.08
CA TRP A 131 -13.57 -18.65 4.64
C TRP A 131 -13.00 -18.79 6.05
N PHE A 132 -11.84 -18.17 6.31
CA PHE A 132 -11.19 -18.12 7.62
C PHE A 132 -11.50 -16.84 8.42
N SER A 133 -12.69 -16.27 8.25
CA SER A 133 -13.06 -14.97 8.85
C SER A 133 -13.26 -14.98 10.37
N LYS A 134 -13.26 -16.16 11.03
CA LYS A 134 -13.51 -16.25 12.48
C LYS A 134 -12.49 -15.39 13.25
N ASN A 135 -13.00 -14.37 13.96
CA ASN A 135 -12.23 -13.37 14.70
C ASN A 135 -11.17 -12.61 13.88
N THR A 136 -11.37 -12.45 12.56
CA THR A 136 -10.46 -11.74 11.64
C THR A 136 -9.01 -12.23 11.62
N ILE A 137 -8.72 -13.42 12.16
CA ILE A 137 -7.34 -13.92 12.36
C ILE A 137 -6.57 -14.02 11.04
N ALA A 138 -7.21 -14.51 9.98
CA ALA A 138 -6.58 -14.60 8.65
C ALA A 138 -6.32 -13.22 8.03
N LEU A 139 -7.24 -12.27 8.22
CA LEU A 139 -7.08 -10.90 7.74
C LEU A 139 -5.94 -10.20 8.49
N ASP A 140 -5.93 -10.30 9.82
CA ASP A 140 -4.91 -9.71 10.69
C ASP A 140 -3.52 -10.30 10.41
N ALA A 141 -3.44 -11.60 10.11
CA ALA A 141 -2.20 -12.23 9.71
C ALA A 141 -1.70 -11.73 8.35
N MET A 142 -2.58 -11.64 7.34
CA MET A 142 -2.21 -11.09 6.03
C MET A 142 -1.78 -9.63 6.11
N ASP A 143 -2.53 -8.80 6.84
CA ASP A 143 -2.23 -7.39 7.02
C ASP A 143 -0.90 -7.19 7.79
N PHE A 144 -0.65 -7.99 8.83
CA PHE A 144 0.60 -7.93 9.56
C PHE A 144 1.81 -8.25 8.67
N TRP A 145 1.77 -9.35 7.89
CA TRP A 145 2.90 -9.78 7.07
C TRP A 145 3.09 -8.89 5.85
N VAL A 146 2.02 -8.56 5.14
CA VAL A 146 2.09 -7.85 3.85
C VAL A 146 1.88 -6.35 4.02
N GLY A 147 0.79 -5.94 4.68
CA GLY A 147 0.40 -4.53 4.86
C GLY A 147 1.30 -3.76 5.83
N THR A 148 1.90 -4.45 6.81
CA THR A 148 2.78 -3.83 7.82
C THR A 148 4.24 -4.20 7.57
N PHE A 149 4.61 -5.47 7.79
CA PHE A 149 6.02 -5.87 7.82
C PHE A 149 6.72 -5.74 6.46
N ALA A 150 6.16 -6.32 5.39
CA ALA A 150 6.79 -6.30 4.07
C ALA A 150 6.89 -4.88 3.49
N ILE A 151 5.85 -4.05 3.65
CA ILE A 151 5.89 -2.65 3.21
C ILE A 151 6.98 -1.88 3.97
N PHE A 152 7.12 -2.09 5.27
CA PHE A 152 8.13 -1.40 6.08
C PHE A 152 9.56 -1.82 5.70
N VAL A 153 9.79 -3.11 5.50
CA VAL A 153 11.09 -3.64 5.00
C VAL A 153 11.39 -3.08 3.61
N LEU A 154 10.41 -3.09 2.70
CA LEU A 154 10.58 -2.58 1.34
C LEU A 154 10.90 -1.07 1.35
N ALA A 155 10.19 -0.27 2.16
CA ALA A 155 10.45 1.16 2.31
C ALA A 155 11.87 1.42 2.85
N THR A 156 12.31 0.63 3.82
CA THR A 156 13.67 0.71 4.39
C THR A 156 14.74 0.42 3.33
N VAL A 157 14.55 -0.64 2.53
CA VAL A 157 15.46 -0.98 1.43
C VAL A 157 15.46 0.12 0.37
N GLN A 158 14.29 0.61 -0.02
CA GLN A 158 14.15 1.66 -1.03
C GLN A 158 14.86 2.96 -0.63
N ILE A 159 14.70 3.42 0.62
CA ILE A 159 15.36 4.66 1.06
C ILE A 159 16.88 4.50 1.16
N ILE A 160 17.38 3.31 1.54
CA ILE A 160 18.82 3.04 1.61
C ILE A 160 19.40 3.01 0.19
N CYS A 161 18.74 2.32 -0.73
CA CYS A 161 19.13 2.28 -2.14
C CYS A 161 19.15 3.68 -2.75
N PHE A 162 18.10 4.47 -2.53
CA PHE A 162 17.99 5.83 -3.08
C PHE A 162 18.96 6.82 -2.41
N GLY A 163 19.08 6.79 -1.09
CA GLY A 163 19.86 7.76 -0.33
C GLY A 163 21.36 7.50 -0.33
N TRP A 164 21.78 6.23 -0.22
CA TRP A 164 23.17 5.85 0.00
C TRP A 164 23.82 5.16 -1.21
N ILE A 165 23.10 4.29 -1.92
CA ILE A 165 23.68 3.55 -3.06
C ILE A 165 23.67 4.40 -4.33
N TRP A 166 22.53 4.99 -4.67
CA TRP A 166 22.40 5.85 -5.86
C TRP A 166 22.87 7.29 -5.61
N GLU A 167 23.09 7.65 -4.35
CA GLU A 167 23.38 8.99 -3.85
C GLU A 167 22.25 10.02 -4.06
N ILE A 168 21.85 10.67 -2.97
CA ILE A 168 20.78 11.68 -2.97
C ILE A 168 21.01 12.86 -3.95
N LYS A 169 22.27 13.12 -4.35
CA LYS A 169 22.61 14.19 -5.29
C LYS A 169 22.07 13.91 -6.69
N ASN A 170 22.11 12.64 -7.11
CA ASN A 170 21.56 12.22 -8.40
C ASN A 170 20.03 12.32 -8.36
N GLY A 171 19.42 11.86 -7.27
CA GLY A 171 17.98 12.01 -7.06
C GLY A 171 17.51 13.48 -7.03
N ALA A 172 18.30 14.38 -6.43
CA ALA A 172 17.99 15.81 -6.43
C ALA A 172 18.11 16.44 -7.84
N ALA A 173 19.12 16.03 -8.61
CA ALA A 173 19.27 16.49 -9.99
C ALA A 173 18.15 15.98 -10.90
N GLU A 174 17.68 14.75 -10.69
CA GLU A 174 16.54 14.18 -11.42
C GLU A 174 15.24 14.88 -11.05
N LEU A 175 15.04 15.15 -9.76
CA LEU A 175 13.87 15.87 -9.26
C LEU A 175 13.79 17.30 -9.80
N ASP A 176 14.93 17.99 -9.94
CA ASP A 176 14.98 19.35 -10.47
C ASP A 176 14.64 19.41 -11.98
N GLN A 177 14.64 18.28 -12.70
CA GLN A 177 14.24 18.22 -14.11
C GLN A 177 12.71 18.33 -14.23
N GLY A 178 12.23 19.49 -14.67
CA GLY A 178 10.79 19.75 -14.84
C GLY A 178 10.08 20.21 -13.58
N ALA A 179 10.79 20.39 -12.46
CA ALA A 179 10.20 20.85 -11.21
C ALA A 179 9.62 22.27 -11.28
N LEU A 180 8.35 22.40 -10.88
CA LEU A 180 7.68 23.68 -10.67
C LEU A 180 8.04 24.29 -9.32
N ILE A 181 8.44 23.46 -8.34
CA ILE A 181 8.88 23.90 -7.01
C ILE A 181 10.26 23.32 -6.68
N LYS A 182 11.11 24.13 -6.04
CA LYS A 182 12.41 23.65 -5.55
C LYS A 182 12.26 23.07 -4.15
N ILE A 183 12.67 21.81 -3.99
CA ILE A 183 12.66 21.17 -2.67
C ILE A 183 13.78 21.78 -1.80
N PRO A 184 13.47 22.24 -0.56
CA PRO A 184 14.48 22.77 0.34
C PRO A 184 15.59 21.76 0.64
N ARG A 185 16.83 22.24 0.75
CA ARG A 185 18.01 21.39 1.06
C ARG A 185 17.88 20.59 2.36
N LEU A 186 17.06 21.08 3.30
CA LEU A 186 16.74 20.37 4.53
C LEU A 186 16.09 19.00 4.26
N PHE A 187 15.19 18.90 3.27
CA PHE A 187 14.55 17.62 2.92
C PHE A 187 15.55 16.63 2.33
N LEU A 188 16.54 17.10 1.56
CA LEU A 188 17.62 16.24 1.07
C LEU A 188 18.47 15.67 2.22
N PHE A 189 18.70 16.47 3.28
CA PHE A 189 19.37 15.99 4.49
C PHE A 189 18.52 14.97 5.24
N VAL A 190 17.21 15.22 5.38
CA VAL A 190 16.26 14.29 6.00
C VAL A 190 16.23 12.97 5.25
N MET A 191 16.10 12.97 3.93
CA MET A 191 16.08 11.75 3.11
C MET A 191 17.42 10.99 3.16
N LYS A 192 18.55 11.69 3.26
CA LYS A 192 19.87 11.05 3.29
C LYS A 192 20.20 10.43 4.65
N TRP A 193 19.80 11.05 5.76
CA TRP A 193 20.26 10.65 7.09
C TRP A 193 19.12 10.33 8.04
N VAL A 194 18.15 11.22 8.19
CA VAL A 194 17.09 11.07 9.20
C VAL A 194 16.14 9.92 8.85
N ALA A 195 15.60 9.90 7.64
CA ALA A 195 14.65 8.88 7.19
C ALA A 195 15.22 7.45 7.23
N PRO A 196 16.41 7.15 6.66
CA PRO A 196 16.95 5.79 6.71
C PRO A 196 17.30 5.35 8.12
N VAL A 197 17.88 6.23 8.95
CA VAL A 197 18.21 5.90 10.35
C VAL A 197 16.92 5.66 11.15
N TYR A 198 15.92 6.52 11.00
CA TYR A 198 14.63 6.36 11.67
C TYR A 198 13.95 5.04 11.30
N LEU A 199 13.90 4.70 10.01
CA LEU A 199 13.32 3.44 9.55
C LEU A 199 14.10 2.22 10.07
N LEU A 200 15.44 2.29 10.13
CA LEU A 200 16.26 1.21 10.70
C LEU A 200 16.02 1.02 12.20
N VAL A 201 15.91 2.11 12.97
CA VAL A 201 15.61 2.05 14.41
C VAL A 201 14.24 1.44 14.65
N VAL A 202 13.21 1.94 13.97
CA VAL A 202 11.84 1.41 14.08
C VAL A 202 11.76 -0.03 13.62
N LEU A 203 12.46 -0.43 12.56
CA LEU A 203 12.51 -1.83 12.11
C LEU A 203 13.15 -2.73 13.17
N GLY A 204 14.21 -2.25 13.82
CA GLY A 204 14.87 -2.94 14.93
C GLY A 204 13.94 -3.15 16.12
N GLU A 205 13.25 -2.08 16.55
CA GLU A 205 12.27 -2.14 17.64
C GLU A 205 11.09 -3.04 17.29
N PHE A 206 10.50 -2.89 16.09
CA PHE A 206 9.40 -3.70 15.60
C PHE A 206 9.77 -5.18 15.57
N THR A 207 10.98 -5.52 15.12
CA THR A 207 11.47 -6.90 15.08
C THR A 207 11.61 -7.49 16.49
N TYR A 208 12.06 -6.68 17.46
CA TYR A 208 12.29 -7.14 18.82
C TYR A 208 10.99 -7.32 19.62
N PHE A 209 10.08 -6.34 19.56
CA PHE A 209 8.86 -6.31 20.36
C PHE A 209 7.67 -6.97 19.66
N ASP A 210 7.27 -6.45 18.51
CA ASP A 210 6.02 -6.84 17.85
C ASP A 210 6.14 -8.11 17.04
N LEU A 211 7.19 -8.26 16.24
CA LEU A 211 7.39 -9.47 15.43
C LEU A 211 7.54 -10.70 16.31
N ARG A 212 8.36 -10.63 17.37
CA ARG A 212 8.56 -11.77 18.27
C ARG A 212 7.27 -12.17 19.00
N ARG A 213 6.48 -11.20 19.44
CA ARG A 213 5.18 -11.44 20.09
C ARG A 213 4.20 -12.06 19.09
N LYS A 214 4.04 -11.43 17.92
CA LYS A 214 3.07 -11.85 16.92
C LYS A 214 3.40 -13.22 16.34
N VAL A 215 4.68 -13.53 16.09
CA VAL A 215 5.11 -14.87 15.66
C VAL A 215 4.79 -15.93 16.71
N LYS A 216 4.96 -15.64 18.00
CA LYS A 216 4.58 -16.58 19.07
C LYS A 216 3.07 -16.78 19.16
N GLU A 217 2.28 -15.72 19.02
CA GLU A 217 0.82 -15.79 18.97
C GLU A 217 0.34 -16.59 17.76
N MET A 218 0.90 -16.32 16.58
CA MET A 218 0.54 -17.02 15.34
C MET A 218 1.00 -18.48 15.31
N ALA A 219 2.13 -18.82 15.95
CA ALA A 219 2.62 -20.20 16.02
C ALA A 219 1.68 -21.14 16.80
N GLY A 220 0.81 -20.59 17.64
CA GLY A 220 -0.22 -21.34 18.36
C GLY A 220 -1.51 -21.57 17.55
N ASP A 221 -1.68 -20.92 16.40
CA ASP A 221 -2.91 -20.94 15.62
C ASP A 221 -2.69 -21.53 14.21
N LEU A 222 -3.39 -22.64 13.94
CA LEU A 222 -3.38 -23.33 12.63
C LEU A 222 -3.82 -22.41 11.48
N VAL A 223 -4.72 -21.47 11.73
CA VAL A 223 -5.22 -20.53 10.70
C VAL A 223 -4.17 -19.47 10.38
N ALA A 224 -3.46 -18.97 11.39
CA ALA A 224 -2.39 -18.01 11.17
C ALA A 224 -1.19 -18.64 10.45
N LEU A 225 -0.82 -19.87 10.84
CA LEU A 225 0.23 -20.63 10.16
C LEU A 225 -0.11 -20.94 8.70
N SER A 226 -1.33 -21.42 8.43
CA SER A 226 -1.77 -21.70 7.06
C SER A 226 -1.83 -20.43 6.21
N THR A 227 -2.21 -19.29 6.80
CA THR A 227 -2.17 -17.99 6.12
C THR A 227 -0.73 -17.56 5.79
N ALA A 228 0.23 -17.74 6.71
CA ALA A 228 1.64 -17.47 6.43
C ALA A 228 2.18 -18.37 5.30
N VAL A 229 1.78 -19.65 5.26
CA VAL A 229 2.14 -20.57 4.16
C VAL A 229 1.56 -20.09 2.83
N VAL A 230 0.30 -19.63 2.79
CA VAL A 230 -0.31 -19.06 1.58
C VAL A 230 0.48 -17.84 1.11
N ILE A 231 0.87 -16.94 2.00
CA ILE A 231 1.68 -15.76 1.67
C ILE A 231 3.04 -16.19 1.10
N LEU A 232 3.73 -17.13 1.74
CA LEU A 232 5.01 -17.65 1.26
C LEU A 232 4.88 -18.35 -0.09
N ALA A 233 3.80 -19.08 -0.33
CA ALA A 233 3.53 -19.74 -1.61
C ALA A 233 3.29 -18.70 -2.73
N VAL A 234 2.53 -17.63 -2.45
CA VAL A 234 2.32 -16.53 -3.39
C VAL A 234 3.64 -15.78 -3.65
N LEU A 235 4.44 -15.50 -2.62
CA LEU A 235 5.75 -14.88 -2.79
C LEU A 235 6.70 -15.76 -3.62
N ALA A 236 6.75 -17.06 -3.33
CA ALA A 236 7.56 -18.01 -4.09
C ALA A 236 7.11 -18.08 -5.55
N LEU A 237 5.80 -18.05 -5.82
CA LEU A 237 5.25 -17.95 -7.17
C LEU A 237 5.71 -16.66 -7.86
N LEU A 238 5.59 -15.50 -7.20
CA LEU A 238 6.03 -14.22 -7.76
C LEU A 238 7.54 -14.20 -8.06
N VAL A 239 8.37 -14.75 -7.17
CA VAL A 239 9.82 -14.88 -7.38
C VAL A 239 10.14 -15.84 -8.53
N ALA A 240 9.43 -16.97 -8.62
CA ALA A 240 9.60 -17.91 -9.72
C ALA A 240 9.22 -17.29 -11.08
N LEU A 241 8.14 -16.51 -11.11
CA LEU A 241 7.72 -15.76 -12.30
C LEU A 241 8.72 -14.68 -12.67
N LEU A 242 9.26 -13.95 -11.69
CA LEU A 242 10.33 -12.98 -11.91
C LEU A 242 11.58 -13.66 -12.49
N ALA A 243 12.01 -14.79 -11.92
CA ALA A 243 13.16 -15.54 -12.41
C ALA A 243 12.93 -16.12 -13.82
N ALA A 244 11.71 -16.59 -14.11
CA ALA A 244 11.33 -17.04 -15.45
C ALA A 244 11.32 -15.87 -16.46
N GLY A 245 10.79 -14.72 -16.06
CA GLY A 245 10.79 -13.49 -16.84
C GLY A 245 12.21 -12.99 -17.11
N GLU A 246 13.07 -12.97 -16.09
CA GLU A 246 14.47 -12.57 -16.22
C GLU A 246 15.25 -13.51 -17.15
N ARG A 247 15.06 -14.84 -17.03
CA ARG A 247 15.67 -15.81 -17.95
C ARG A 247 15.22 -15.57 -19.38
N ARG A 248 13.91 -15.37 -19.59
CA ARG A 248 13.35 -15.05 -20.92
C ARG A 248 13.92 -13.74 -21.47
N TRP A 249 14.07 -12.72 -20.63
CA TRP A 249 14.65 -11.43 -20.97
C TRP A 249 16.12 -11.55 -21.37
N ARG A 250 16.93 -12.27 -20.57
CA ARG A 250 18.34 -12.52 -20.89
C ARG A 250 18.48 -13.28 -22.22
N CYS A 251 17.55 -14.18 -22.53
CA CYS A 251 17.51 -14.89 -23.80
C CYS A 251 17.04 -14.04 -25.00
N SER A 252 16.25 -12.98 -24.79
CA SER A 252 15.74 -12.13 -25.87
C SER A 252 16.70 -11.02 -26.31
N GLY A 253 17.85 -10.86 -25.64
CA GLY A 253 18.94 -9.97 -26.08
C GLY A 253 18.57 -8.47 -26.18
N SER A 254 17.40 -8.06 -25.67
CA SER A 254 16.93 -6.69 -25.78
C SER A 254 17.65 -5.79 -24.77
N ARG A 255 18.62 -5.03 -25.27
CA ARG A 255 19.25 -3.91 -24.58
C ARG A 255 18.17 -2.85 -24.38
N TYR A 256 17.92 -2.48 -23.12
CA TYR A 256 16.95 -1.48 -22.65
C TYR A 256 16.68 -0.38 -23.71
N ARG A 257 15.57 -0.50 -24.43
CA ARG A 257 15.03 0.59 -25.25
C ARG A 257 13.78 1.03 -24.49
N TRP A 258 13.92 2.08 -23.70
CA TRP A 258 12.79 2.77 -23.07
C TRP A 258 11.85 3.19 -24.20
N THR A 259 10.78 2.44 -24.41
CA THR A 259 9.64 2.89 -25.21
C THR A 259 8.58 3.34 -24.20
N PRO A 260 8.34 4.65 -24.06
CA PRO A 260 7.27 5.17 -23.21
C PRO A 260 5.94 4.51 -23.56
N ALA A 261 5.10 4.26 -22.55
CA ALA A 261 3.79 3.61 -22.67
C ALA A 261 2.81 4.25 -23.69
N HIS A 262 3.17 5.38 -24.30
CA HIS A 262 2.40 6.07 -25.33
C HIS A 262 2.30 5.32 -26.68
N GLU A 263 3.14 4.32 -26.95
CA GLU A 263 3.07 3.55 -28.22
C GLU A 263 2.13 2.33 -28.16
N ALA A 264 1.68 1.90 -26.98
CA ALA A 264 0.77 0.76 -26.84
C ALA A 264 -0.72 1.13 -27.04
N ASN A 265 -1.02 2.41 -27.26
CA ASN A 265 -2.40 2.91 -27.39
C ASN A 265 -2.61 3.78 -28.65
N ARG A 266 -1.88 3.47 -29.74
CA ARG A 266 -2.21 3.91 -31.10
C ARG A 266 -2.48 2.69 -31.99
#